data_AF-A0A2M6K8N5-F1
#
_entry.id   AF-A0A2M6K8N5-F1
#
_cell.length_a   1.000
_cell.length_b   1.000
_cell.length_c   1.000
_cell.angle_alpha   90.00
_cell.angle_beta   90.00
_cell.angle_gamma   90.00
#
_symmetry.space_group_name_H-M   'P 1'
#
loop_
_entity.id
_entity.type
_entity.pdbx_description
1 polymer ?
#
loop_
_entity_poly.entity_id
_entity_poly.type
_entity_poly.pdbx_seq_one_letter_code
_entity_poly.pdbx_strand_id
1 'polypeptide(L)'
;MTLDLKQLESKDFLEKTKILTQDIISEDRFRKAYDLAKELEQSTEAIKDFKEKNYELYREYKNIIIKLYWLGLPIMTEDRVIHMFRHYFIDIFKIPDYDIWAKLKTVLLGIVVFEDRDKFKKQLINSLTNNQQVITKKQINLDNQNRSPRVANWIKDYNQALGAGSVDALARTQYLTNSKNIKDLSQEEKDRVKVLFDLYEKLKLSSLTIEGLEEDIPVDEEDMRGTVKGGVLEPFKETAEQKKIREIIFGTKGSEESDSYIGNSYSLDELQKLASQYPAGSLERKAIEEEISKIQAGDGDKKIR
;
A
#
# COMPACT_ATOMS: atom_id res chain seq x y z
N MET A 1 28.69 9.15 -5.83
CA MET A 1 29.64 10.25 -5.61
C MET A 1 29.83 10.31 -4.09
N THR A 2 31.04 10.55 -3.58
CA THR A 2 31.23 10.67 -2.12
C THR A 2 31.34 12.15 -1.82
N LEU A 3 30.49 12.66 -0.93
CA LEU A 3 30.52 14.06 -0.52
C LEU A 3 31.77 14.32 0.32
N ASP A 4 32.42 15.46 0.12
CA ASP A 4 33.59 15.81 0.91
C ASP A 4 33.23 16.42 2.28
N LEU A 5 34.22 16.50 3.18
CA LEU A 5 34.04 17.05 4.53
C LEU A 5 33.54 18.49 4.53
N LYS A 6 34.03 19.34 3.61
CA LYS A 6 33.66 20.75 3.56
C LYS A 6 32.20 20.92 3.16
N GLN A 7 31.71 20.07 2.25
CA GLN A 7 30.31 20.02 1.88
C GLN A 7 29.46 19.59 3.07
N LEU A 8 29.81 18.49 3.75
CA LEU A 8 29.02 18.00 4.87
C LEU A 8 28.95 18.98 6.04
N GLU A 9 30.05 19.66 6.38
CA GLU A 9 30.11 20.68 7.44
C GLU A 9 29.38 21.99 7.09
N SER A 10 29.03 22.19 5.82
CA SER A 10 28.33 23.40 5.38
C SER A 10 26.87 23.40 5.82
N LYS A 11 26.48 24.42 6.58
CA LYS A 11 25.07 24.66 6.94
C LYS A 11 24.17 24.85 5.71
N ASP A 12 24.69 25.50 4.66
CA ASP A 12 23.97 25.69 3.41
C ASP A 12 23.71 24.35 2.70
N PHE A 13 24.67 23.41 2.76
CA PHE A 13 24.49 22.09 2.19
C PHE A 13 23.47 21.26 2.98
N LEU A 14 23.50 21.31 4.32
CA LEU A 14 22.47 20.67 5.15
C LEU A 14 21.08 21.21 4.81
N GLU A 15 20.93 22.53 4.68
CA GLU A 15 19.63 23.14 4.38
C GLU A 15 19.11 22.73 2.99
N LYS A 16 19.98 22.75 1.97
CA LYS A 16 19.66 22.22 0.64
C LYS A 16 19.25 20.74 0.69
N THR A 17 19.93 19.95 1.52
CA THR A 17 19.61 18.53 1.71
C THR A 17 18.24 18.36 2.37
N LYS A 18 17.88 19.22 3.33
CA LYS A 18 16.55 19.24 3.96
C LYS A 18 15.46 19.58 2.95
N ILE A 19 15.64 20.62 2.15
CA ILE A 19 14.69 21.01 1.09
C ILE A 19 14.51 19.86 0.10
N LEU A 20 15.61 19.30 -0.40
CA LEU A 20 15.59 18.15 -1.32
C LEU A 20 14.87 16.94 -0.70
N THR A 21 15.07 16.69 0.60
CA THR A 21 14.40 15.61 1.31
C THR A 21 12.89 15.83 1.38
N GLN A 22 12.44 17.07 1.60
CA GLN A 22 11.01 17.38 1.59
C GLN A 22 10.39 17.20 0.20
N ASP A 23 11.10 17.61 -0.86
CA ASP A 23 10.64 17.38 -2.24
C ASP A 23 10.55 15.87 -2.57
N ILE A 24 11.48 15.08 -2.04
CA ILE A 24 11.45 13.61 -2.21
C ILE A 24 10.27 13.00 -1.44
N ILE A 25 9.97 13.48 -0.23
CA ILE A 25 8.84 13.02 0.58
C ILE A 25 7.52 13.37 -0.11
N SER A 26 7.34 14.61 -0.54
CA SER A 26 6.08 15.09 -1.13
C SER A 26 5.73 14.38 -2.45
N GLU A 27 6.75 14.04 -3.23
CA GLU A 27 6.60 13.33 -4.50
C GLU A 27 6.75 11.79 -4.38
N ASP A 28 6.95 11.28 -3.16
CA ASP A 28 7.11 9.86 -2.88
C ASP A 28 8.16 9.13 -3.75
N ARG A 29 9.27 9.82 -4.05
CA ARG A 29 10.32 9.35 -4.97
C ARG A 29 11.25 8.32 -4.33
N PHE A 30 10.77 7.09 -4.08
CA PHE A 30 11.48 6.05 -3.33
C PHE A 30 12.90 5.72 -3.84
N ARG A 31 13.11 5.67 -5.18
CA ARG A 31 14.45 5.42 -5.75
C ARG A 31 15.44 6.51 -5.35
N LYS A 32 15.05 7.77 -5.58
CA LYS A 32 15.86 8.95 -5.24
C LYS A 32 16.09 9.04 -3.73
N ALA A 33 15.09 8.65 -2.93
CA ALA A 33 15.22 8.61 -1.48
C ALA A 33 16.32 7.64 -1.03
N TYR A 34 16.29 6.40 -1.52
CA TYR A 34 17.28 5.39 -1.18
C TYR A 34 18.70 5.78 -1.64
N ASP A 35 18.84 6.27 -2.87
CA ASP A 35 20.14 6.65 -3.41
C ASP A 35 20.76 7.81 -2.60
N LEU A 36 19.97 8.82 -2.24
CA LEU A 36 20.41 9.92 -1.39
C LEU A 36 20.74 9.46 0.03
N ALA A 37 19.91 8.59 0.63
CA ALA A 37 20.17 8.04 1.97
C ALA A 37 21.51 7.30 2.02
N LYS A 38 21.78 6.49 1.00
CA LYS A 38 23.02 5.72 0.86
C LYS A 38 24.23 6.63 0.68
N GLU A 39 24.14 7.64 -0.18
CA GLU A 39 25.22 8.61 -0.42
C GLU A 39 25.54 9.41 0.87
N LEU A 40 24.52 9.89 1.57
CA LEU A 40 24.68 10.61 2.83
C LEU A 40 25.28 9.70 3.91
N GLU A 41 24.75 8.49 4.10
CA GLU A 41 25.26 7.54 5.09
C GLU A 41 26.74 7.21 4.81
N GLN A 42 27.07 6.84 3.56
CA GLN A 42 28.45 6.56 3.17
C GLN A 42 29.37 7.75 3.41
N SER A 43 28.94 8.97 3.08
CA SER A 43 29.77 10.16 3.25
C SER A 43 29.98 10.51 4.73
N THR A 44 28.93 10.37 5.56
CA THR A 44 29.05 10.63 7.01
C THR A 44 29.90 9.59 7.74
N GLU A 45 29.92 8.34 7.29
CA GLU A 45 30.70 7.25 7.89
C GLU A 45 32.15 7.20 7.35
N ALA A 46 32.39 7.68 6.13
CA ALA A 46 33.73 7.71 5.52
C ALA A 46 34.67 8.73 6.18
N ILE A 47 34.12 9.76 6.81
CA ILE A 47 34.88 10.81 7.46
C ILE A 47 35.17 10.41 8.91
N LYS A 48 36.45 10.15 9.17
CA LYS A 48 36.94 9.84 10.52
C LYS A 48 36.57 10.94 11.52
N ASP A 49 36.03 10.53 12.65
CA ASP A 49 35.62 11.38 13.77
C ASP A 49 34.50 12.39 13.46
N PHE A 50 33.79 12.28 12.33
CA PHE A 50 32.73 13.23 11.96
C PHE A 50 31.61 13.27 13.00
N LYS A 51 31.20 12.08 13.47
CA LYS A 51 30.17 11.93 14.50
C LYS A 51 30.59 12.56 15.83
N GLU A 52 31.85 12.44 16.21
CA GLU A 52 32.41 12.93 17.47
C GLU A 52 32.61 14.45 17.43
N LYS A 53 33.14 14.98 16.32
CA LYS A 53 33.45 16.42 16.17
C LYS A 53 32.24 17.26 15.79
N ASN A 54 31.30 16.69 15.03
CA ASN A 54 30.15 17.38 14.47
C ASN A 54 28.83 16.71 14.91
N TYR A 55 28.70 16.38 16.21
CA TYR A 55 27.59 15.56 16.72
C TYR A 55 26.18 16.04 16.33
N GLU A 56 25.87 17.33 16.50
CA GLU A 56 24.54 17.86 16.15
C GLU A 56 24.26 17.76 14.65
N LEU A 57 25.27 18.03 13.83
CA LEU A 57 25.15 17.93 12.38
C LEU A 57 25.01 16.47 11.92
N TYR A 58 25.79 15.56 12.50
CA TYR A 58 25.63 14.12 12.28
C TYR A 58 24.23 13.64 12.68
N ARG A 59 23.69 14.13 13.79
CA ARG A 59 22.32 13.83 14.23
C ARG A 59 21.28 14.30 13.22
N GLU A 60 21.43 15.51 12.67
CA GLU A 60 20.56 16.04 11.63
C GLU A 60 20.61 15.19 10.35
N TYR A 61 21.81 14.84 9.87
CA TYR A 61 21.94 13.92 8.73
C TYR A 61 21.35 12.56 9.03
N LYS A 62 21.57 12.00 10.22
CA LYS A 62 21.00 10.70 10.58
C LYS A 62 19.47 10.72 10.56
N ASN A 63 18.85 11.80 11.03
CA ASN A 63 17.40 11.99 10.93
C ASN A 63 16.91 12.02 9.48
N ILE A 64 17.63 12.72 8.59
CA ILE A 64 17.33 12.76 7.15
C ILE A 64 17.46 11.36 6.53
N ILE A 65 18.59 10.70 6.77
CA ILE A 65 18.90 9.36 6.27
C ILE A 65 17.81 8.36 6.68
N ILE A 66 17.36 8.37 7.93
CA ILE A 66 16.31 7.47 8.41
C ILE A 66 14.99 7.69 7.66
N LYS A 67 14.57 8.95 7.46
CA LYS A 67 13.35 9.27 6.71
C LYS A 67 13.44 8.80 5.26
N LEU A 68 14.57 9.06 4.62
CA LEU A 68 14.82 8.67 3.24
C LEU A 68 14.86 7.14 3.08
N TYR A 69 15.41 6.41 4.05
CA TYR A 69 15.35 4.95 4.05
C TYR A 69 13.93 4.41 4.22
N TRP A 70 13.08 5.04 5.04
CA TRP A 70 11.66 4.65 5.10
C TRP A 70 10.95 4.84 3.75
N LEU A 71 11.19 5.94 3.04
CA LEU A 71 10.66 6.10 1.68
C LEU A 71 11.25 5.09 0.69
N GLY A 72 12.54 4.80 0.83
CA GLY A 72 13.29 3.86 0.00
C GLY A 72 13.02 2.38 0.30
N LEU A 73 12.16 2.06 1.27
CA LEU A 73 11.85 0.69 1.71
C LEU A 73 11.64 -0.31 0.55
N PRO A 74 10.88 0.02 -0.52
CA PRO A 74 10.57 -0.93 -1.60
C PRO A 74 11.76 -1.51 -2.36
N ILE A 75 12.94 -0.88 -2.30
CA ILE A 75 14.13 -1.31 -3.05
C ILE A 75 15.30 -1.68 -2.13
N MET A 76 15.04 -1.76 -0.83
CA MET A 76 16.02 -2.17 0.18
C MET A 76 16.13 -3.68 0.25
N THR A 77 17.28 -4.18 0.72
CA THR A 77 17.43 -5.59 1.06
C THR A 77 16.60 -5.93 2.31
N GLU A 78 16.17 -7.18 2.42
CA GLU A 78 15.41 -7.69 3.57
C GLU A 78 16.07 -7.38 4.91
N ASP A 79 17.38 -7.64 5.03
CA ASP A 79 18.16 -7.35 6.25
C ASP A 79 18.08 -5.87 6.65
N ARG A 80 18.10 -4.97 5.67
CA ARG A 80 18.03 -3.53 5.93
C ARG A 80 16.61 -3.13 6.31
N VAL A 81 15.58 -3.71 5.71
CA VAL A 81 14.18 -3.50 6.12
C VAL A 81 13.98 -3.97 7.57
N ILE A 82 14.48 -5.17 7.93
CA ILE A 82 14.46 -5.70 9.29
C ILE A 82 15.17 -4.74 10.25
N HIS A 83 16.33 -4.21 9.86
CA HIS A 83 17.06 -3.21 10.65
C HIS A 83 16.22 -1.94 10.90
N MET A 84 15.52 -1.42 9.88
CA MET A 84 14.64 -0.26 10.02
C MET A 84 13.51 -0.51 11.03
N PHE A 85 12.84 -1.67 10.94
CA PHE A 85 11.78 -2.05 11.88
C PHE A 85 12.28 -2.24 13.32
N ARG A 86 13.52 -2.73 13.49
CA ARG A 86 14.09 -2.98 14.81
C ARG A 86 14.54 -1.71 15.52
N HIS A 87 15.11 -0.75 14.78
CA HIS A 87 15.82 0.38 15.38
C HIS A 87 15.18 1.75 15.13
N TYR A 88 14.33 1.87 14.11
CA TYR A 88 13.84 3.14 13.61
C TYR A 88 12.33 3.16 13.33
N PHE A 89 11.55 2.22 13.87
CA PHE A 89 10.11 2.11 13.64
C PHE A 89 9.35 3.40 14.01
N ILE A 90 9.69 4.04 15.13
CA ILE A 90 9.00 5.27 15.57
C ILE A 90 9.25 6.46 14.63
N ASP A 91 10.31 6.41 13.83
CA ASP A 91 10.65 7.48 12.90
C ASP A 91 9.67 7.58 11.71
N ILE A 92 8.85 6.55 11.46
CA ILE A 92 7.77 6.63 10.46
C ILE A 92 6.79 7.76 10.76
N PHE A 93 6.54 8.04 12.05
CA PHE A 93 5.60 9.09 12.47
C PHE A 93 6.18 10.51 12.32
N LYS A 94 7.43 10.64 11.87
CA LYS A 94 8.07 11.92 11.53
C LYS A 94 7.96 12.24 10.03
N ILE A 95 7.32 11.36 9.26
CA ILE A 95 7.07 11.50 7.83
C ILE A 95 5.57 11.78 7.66
N PRO A 96 5.17 12.93 7.11
CA PRO A 96 3.76 13.25 6.88
C PRO A 96 3.07 12.17 6.04
N ASP A 97 1.86 11.79 6.44
CA ASP A 97 0.96 10.89 5.70
C ASP A 97 1.59 9.55 5.26
N TYR A 98 2.60 9.07 6.00
CA TYR A 98 3.35 7.89 5.62
C TYR A 98 2.58 6.60 5.85
N ASP A 99 2.21 5.90 4.77
CA ASP A 99 1.62 4.58 4.80
C ASP A 99 2.69 3.48 4.77
N ILE A 100 3.08 3.02 5.97
CA ILE A 100 4.04 1.93 6.13
C ILE A 100 3.58 0.62 5.48
N TRP A 101 2.27 0.33 5.47
CA TRP A 101 1.77 -0.90 4.87
C TRP A 101 1.89 -0.86 3.36
N ALA A 102 1.55 0.25 2.71
CA ALA A 102 1.71 0.41 1.27
C ALA A 102 3.18 0.19 0.85
N LYS A 103 4.14 0.74 1.61
CA LYS A 103 5.58 0.54 1.34
C LYS A 103 6.02 -0.91 1.53
N LEU A 104 5.59 -1.53 2.62
CA LEU A 104 5.93 -2.91 2.91
C LEU A 104 5.28 -3.89 1.93
N LYS A 105 4.05 -3.63 1.48
CA LYS A 105 3.35 -4.40 0.46
C LYS A 105 4.22 -4.53 -0.80
N THR A 106 4.84 -3.44 -1.26
CA THR A 106 5.75 -3.48 -2.42
C THR A 106 6.99 -4.33 -2.17
N VAL A 107 7.56 -4.31 -0.96
CA VAL A 107 8.67 -5.20 -0.58
C VAL A 107 8.24 -6.66 -0.66
N LEU A 108 7.09 -6.99 -0.08
CA LEU A 108 6.55 -8.35 -0.05
C LEU A 108 6.24 -8.89 -1.45
N LEU A 109 5.68 -8.05 -2.33
CA LEU A 109 5.45 -8.39 -3.74
C LEU A 109 6.75 -8.70 -4.50
N GLY A 110 7.89 -8.15 -4.07
CA GLY A 110 9.20 -8.46 -4.62
C GLY A 110 9.73 -9.86 -4.25
N ILE A 111 9.16 -10.50 -3.21
CA ILE A 111 9.50 -11.86 -2.80
C ILE A 111 8.55 -12.83 -3.53
N VAL A 112 9.05 -13.54 -4.54
CA VAL A 112 8.19 -14.36 -5.42
C VAL A 112 7.61 -15.60 -4.71
N VAL A 113 8.36 -16.18 -3.77
CA VAL A 113 7.96 -17.40 -3.05
C VAL A 113 7.15 -17.04 -1.81
N PHE A 114 5.90 -17.49 -1.72
CA PHE A 114 4.98 -17.14 -0.63
C PHE A 114 5.47 -17.61 0.74
N GLU A 115 6.10 -18.78 0.82
CA GLU A 115 6.69 -19.26 2.08
C GLU A 115 7.84 -18.36 2.56
N ASP A 116 8.60 -17.77 1.62
CA ASP A 116 9.66 -16.82 1.96
C ASP A 116 9.09 -15.47 2.41
N ARG A 117 7.95 -15.04 1.85
CA ARG A 117 7.20 -13.88 2.39
C ARG A 117 6.81 -14.12 3.85
N ASP A 118 6.28 -15.30 4.17
CA ASP A 118 5.88 -15.63 5.53
C ASP A 118 7.08 -15.70 6.49
N LYS A 119 8.24 -16.20 6.03
CA LYS A 119 9.49 -16.14 6.81
C LYS A 119 9.90 -14.70 7.08
N PHE A 120 9.86 -13.85 6.06
CA PHE A 120 10.22 -12.44 6.18
C PHE A 120 9.25 -11.68 7.11
N LYS A 121 7.93 -11.87 6.97
CA LYS A 121 6.91 -11.34 7.89
C LYS A 121 7.17 -11.74 9.34
N LYS A 122 7.55 -12.99 9.60
CA LYS A 122 7.93 -13.46 10.96
C LYS A 122 9.16 -12.73 11.50
N GLN A 123 10.16 -12.42 10.66
CA GLN A 123 11.33 -11.63 11.07
C GLN A 123 10.95 -10.17 11.41
N LEU A 124 9.99 -9.58 10.68
CA LEU A 124 9.45 -8.25 10.98
C LEU A 124 8.65 -8.25 12.28
N ILE A 125 7.78 -9.25 12.49
CA ILE A 125 7.06 -9.47 13.77
C ILE A 125 8.06 -9.56 14.92
N ASN A 126 9.10 -10.40 14.78
CA ASN A 126 10.13 -10.55 15.81
C ASN A 126 10.89 -9.24 16.07
N SER A 127 11.08 -8.41 15.03
CA SER A 127 11.73 -7.11 15.18
C SER A 127 10.85 -6.14 15.97
N LEU A 128 9.54 -6.12 15.72
CA LEU A 128 8.59 -5.28 16.46
C LEU A 128 8.40 -5.76 17.92
N THR A 129 8.26 -7.07 18.14
CA THR A 129 8.05 -7.63 19.49
C THR A 129 9.26 -7.48 20.41
N ASN A 130 10.45 -7.24 19.85
CA ASN A 130 11.67 -6.93 20.60
C ASN A 130 12.08 -5.44 20.50
N ASN A 131 11.29 -4.59 19.84
CA ASN A 131 11.62 -3.18 19.63
C ASN A 131 11.52 -2.38 20.95
N GLN A 132 12.62 -1.71 21.30
CA GLN A 132 12.77 -0.98 22.56
C GLN A 132 12.43 0.52 22.47
N GLN A 133 12.06 1.01 21.29
CA GLN A 133 11.70 2.40 21.09
C GLN A 133 10.38 2.72 21.78
N VAL A 134 10.29 3.92 22.33
CA VAL A 134 9.12 4.44 23.03
C VAL A 134 8.13 5.04 22.02
N ILE A 135 6.88 4.57 22.02
CA ILE A 135 5.84 5.01 21.06
C ILE A 135 4.84 6.00 21.65
N THR A 136 4.58 5.90 22.95
CA THR A 136 3.69 6.81 23.71
C THR A 136 4.42 7.35 24.95
N LYS A 137 3.86 8.36 25.60
CA LYS A 137 4.43 9.01 26.80
C LYS A 137 3.99 8.34 28.09
N LYS A 138 2.75 7.85 28.15
CA LYS A 138 2.17 7.23 29.36
C LYS A 138 2.61 5.78 29.52
N GLN A 139 2.93 5.38 30.74
CA GLN A 139 3.30 3.99 31.06
C GLN A 139 2.14 3.03 30.80
N ILE A 140 2.47 1.78 30.47
CA ILE A 140 1.51 0.71 30.20
C ILE A 140 1.37 -0.12 31.48
N ASN A 141 0.15 -0.43 31.90
CA ASN A 141 -0.10 -1.41 32.94
C ASN A 141 -0.12 -2.81 32.33
N LEU A 142 0.92 -3.59 32.61
CA LEU A 142 1.12 -4.96 32.15
C LEU A 142 1.35 -5.86 33.37
N ASP A 143 0.54 -6.90 33.54
CA ASP A 143 0.64 -7.84 34.67
C ASP A 143 0.60 -7.12 36.05
N ASN A 144 -0.27 -6.11 36.20
CA ASN A 144 -0.36 -5.22 37.37
C ASN A 144 0.93 -4.42 37.67
N GLN A 145 1.83 -4.29 36.70
CA GLN A 145 3.06 -3.52 36.82
C GLN A 145 3.10 -2.41 35.77
N ASN A 146 3.55 -1.23 36.18
CA ASN A 146 3.80 -0.15 35.23
C ASN A 146 5.09 -0.45 34.44
N ARG A 147 4.95 -0.57 33.13
CA ARG A 147 6.04 -0.83 32.18
C ARG A 147 6.26 0.38 31.29
N SER A 148 7.49 0.49 30.77
CA SER A 148 7.85 1.52 29.80
C SER A 148 6.99 1.38 28.53
N PRO A 149 6.51 2.49 27.94
CA PRO A 149 5.66 2.48 26.74
C PRO A 149 6.39 2.19 25.43
N ARG A 150 7.09 1.05 25.41
CA ARG A 150 7.86 0.57 24.27
C ARG A 150 6.95 -0.16 23.28
N VAL A 151 7.33 -0.18 22.00
CA VAL A 151 6.64 -0.96 20.94
C VAL A 151 6.42 -2.41 21.39
N ALA A 152 7.47 -3.06 21.88
CA ALA A 152 7.40 -4.43 22.41
C ALA A 152 6.34 -4.63 23.50
N ASN A 153 6.23 -3.67 24.43
CA ASN A 153 5.28 -3.76 25.55
C ASN A 153 3.85 -3.49 25.08
N TRP A 154 3.63 -2.61 24.11
CA TRP A 154 2.31 -2.42 23.49
C TRP A 154 1.82 -3.68 22.77
N ILE A 155 2.70 -4.35 22.02
CA ILE A 155 2.36 -5.63 21.38
C ILE A 155 2.08 -6.70 22.44
N LYS A 156 2.85 -6.74 23.54
CA LYS A 156 2.60 -7.68 24.64
C LYS A 156 1.22 -7.45 25.28
N ASP A 157 0.88 -6.19 25.57
CA ASP A 157 -0.43 -5.83 26.16
C ASP A 157 -1.59 -6.22 25.24
N TYR A 158 -1.43 -5.92 23.96
CA TYR A 158 -2.39 -6.29 22.93
C TYR A 158 -2.59 -7.82 22.82
N ASN A 159 -1.50 -8.58 22.76
CA ASN A 159 -1.55 -10.04 22.73
C ASN A 159 -2.11 -10.66 24.02
N GLN A 160 -1.89 -10.05 25.19
CA GLN A 160 -2.48 -10.49 26.45
C GLN A 160 -3.99 -10.27 26.48
N ALA A 161 -4.47 -9.17 25.88
CA ALA A 161 -5.88 -8.85 25.86
C ALA A 161 -6.68 -9.66 24.83
N LEU A 162 -6.12 -9.90 23.63
CA LEU A 162 -6.84 -10.47 22.49
C LEU A 162 -6.32 -11.84 22.03
N GLY A 163 -5.22 -12.32 22.61
CA GLY A 163 -4.51 -13.52 22.17
C GLY A 163 -3.48 -13.25 21.07
N ALA A 164 -2.64 -14.24 20.78
CA ALA A 164 -1.57 -14.15 19.79
C ALA A 164 -2.01 -14.56 18.36
N GLY A 165 -3.20 -15.15 18.20
CA GLY A 165 -3.77 -15.56 16.92
C GLY A 165 -4.30 -14.38 16.08
N SER A 166 -4.94 -14.65 14.94
CA SER A 166 -5.64 -13.62 14.16
C SER A 166 -6.81 -13.04 14.98
N VAL A 167 -6.90 -11.71 15.04
CA VAL A 167 -7.93 -11.01 15.81
C VAL A 167 -8.94 -10.36 14.87
N ASP A 168 -10.23 -10.56 15.10
CA ASP A 168 -11.28 -9.94 14.30
C ASP A 168 -11.32 -8.41 14.48
N ALA A 169 -11.81 -7.69 13.46
CA ALA A 169 -11.80 -6.24 13.46
C ALA A 169 -12.58 -5.60 14.63
N LEU A 170 -13.68 -6.24 15.06
CA LEU A 170 -14.52 -5.73 16.14
C LEU A 170 -13.79 -5.78 17.48
N ALA A 171 -13.14 -6.90 17.80
CA ALA A 171 -12.32 -7.05 19.01
C ALA A 171 -11.19 -6.02 19.06
N ARG A 172 -10.55 -5.72 17.93
CA ARG A 172 -9.52 -4.66 17.84
C ARG A 172 -10.08 -3.28 18.13
N THR A 173 -11.22 -2.93 17.52
CA THR A 173 -11.90 -1.66 17.76
C THR A 173 -12.32 -1.53 19.22
N GLN A 174 -12.84 -2.60 19.82
CA GLN A 174 -13.17 -2.64 21.24
C GLN A 174 -11.94 -2.42 22.11
N TYR A 175 -10.80 -3.05 21.82
CA TYR A 175 -9.56 -2.84 22.55
C TYR A 175 -9.06 -1.39 22.43
N LEU A 176 -9.00 -0.83 21.21
CA LEU A 176 -8.59 0.55 20.93
C LEU A 176 -9.51 1.61 21.56
N THR A 177 -10.75 1.24 21.90
CA THR A 177 -11.71 2.16 22.53
C THR A 177 -11.75 2.00 24.04
N ASN A 178 -11.72 0.75 24.53
CA ASN A 178 -12.10 0.42 25.89
C ASN A 178 -10.93 0.00 26.79
N SER A 179 -9.77 -0.34 26.23
CA SER A 179 -8.61 -0.77 27.01
C SER A 179 -8.15 0.31 27.99
N LYS A 180 -7.85 -0.10 29.23
CA LYS A 180 -7.34 0.78 30.27
C LYS A 180 -6.10 1.54 29.84
N ASN A 181 -5.19 0.88 29.11
CA ASN A 181 -3.95 1.49 28.63
C ASN A 181 -4.18 2.50 27.49
N ILE A 182 -5.27 2.35 26.72
CA ILE A 182 -5.57 3.19 25.57
C ILE A 182 -6.41 4.43 25.95
N LYS A 183 -7.35 4.30 26.88
CA LYS A 183 -8.32 5.35 27.23
C LYS A 183 -7.67 6.71 27.49
N ASP A 184 -6.55 6.70 28.18
CA ASP A 184 -5.84 7.88 28.65
C ASP A 184 -4.84 8.46 27.63
N LEU A 185 -4.65 7.83 26.47
CA LEU A 185 -3.75 8.34 25.44
C LEU A 185 -4.32 9.57 24.74
N SER A 186 -3.44 10.46 24.26
CA SER A 186 -3.85 11.51 23.33
C SER A 186 -4.31 10.92 21.99
N GLN A 187 -5.03 11.68 21.15
CA GLN A 187 -5.44 11.19 19.83
C GLN A 187 -4.23 10.79 18.96
N GLU A 188 -3.18 11.63 18.93
CA GLU A 188 -1.93 11.33 18.23
C GLU A 188 -1.29 10.01 18.70
N GLU A 189 -1.30 9.75 20.01
CA GLU A 189 -0.78 8.50 20.58
C GLU A 189 -1.66 7.29 20.21
N LYS A 190 -2.99 7.45 20.21
CA LYS A 190 -3.92 6.41 19.76
C LYS A 190 -3.69 6.07 18.30
N ASP A 191 -3.48 7.07 17.45
CA ASP A 191 -3.23 6.87 16.03
C ASP A 191 -1.92 6.10 15.80
N ARG A 192 -0.86 6.42 16.54
CA ARG A 192 0.42 5.68 16.49
C ARG A 192 0.26 4.21 16.88
N VAL A 193 -0.44 3.95 17.99
CA VAL A 193 -0.70 2.60 18.48
C VAL A 193 -1.61 1.83 17.51
N LYS A 194 -2.59 2.50 16.90
CA LYS A 194 -3.42 1.94 15.84
C LYS A 194 -2.59 1.51 14.64
N VAL A 195 -1.70 2.37 14.14
CA VAL A 195 -0.78 2.03 13.02
C VAL A 195 0.09 0.82 13.37
N LEU A 196 0.61 0.76 14.59
CA LEU A 196 1.39 -0.39 15.07
C LEU A 196 0.57 -1.69 15.01
N PHE A 197 -0.65 -1.69 15.54
CA PHE A 197 -1.49 -2.90 15.55
C PHE A 197 -2.00 -3.26 14.16
N ASP A 198 -2.43 -2.30 13.35
CA ASP A 198 -2.87 -2.57 11.98
C ASP A 198 -1.76 -3.25 11.18
N LEU A 199 -0.52 -2.77 11.31
CA LEU A 199 0.65 -3.39 10.68
C LEU A 199 0.94 -4.78 11.24
N TYR A 200 0.95 -4.92 12.57
CA TYR A 200 1.20 -6.20 13.25
C TYR A 200 0.19 -7.28 12.84
N GLU A 201 -1.10 -6.93 12.75
CA GLU A 201 -2.14 -7.86 12.32
C GLU A 201 -1.96 -8.28 10.85
N LYS A 202 -1.65 -7.34 9.96
CA LYS A 202 -1.38 -7.65 8.55
C LYS A 202 -0.18 -8.58 8.38
N LEU A 203 0.86 -8.41 9.19
CA LEU A 203 2.04 -9.29 9.19
C LEU A 203 1.74 -10.72 9.66
N LYS A 204 0.68 -10.93 10.48
CA LYS A 204 0.29 -12.28 10.93
C LYS A 204 -0.45 -13.07 9.86
N LEU A 205 -1.02 -12.41 8.85
CA LEU A 205 -1.74 -13.08 7.77
C LEU A 205 -0.73 -13.76 6.83
N SER A 206 -0.91 -15.05 6.62
CA SER A 206 -0.04 -15.84 5.75
C SER A 206 -0.30 -15.48 4.28
N SER A 207 0.76 -15.28 3.51
CA SER A 207 0.66 -15.07 2.06
C SER A 207 0.12 -16.30 1.30
N LEU A 208 -0.08 -17.43 1.99
CA LEU A 208 -0.73 -18.63 1.45
C LEU A 208 -2.26 -18.61 1.59
N THR A 209 -2.84 -17.60 2.25
CA THR A 209 -4.30 -17.45 2.38
C THR A 209 -4.79 -16.24 1.60
N ILE A 210 -6.07 -16.25 1.23
CA ILE A 210 -6.68 -15.17 0.44
C ILE A 210 -6.66 -13.84 1.21
N GLU A 211 -6.79 -13.89 2.54
CA GLU A 211 -6.75 -12.72 3.41
C GLU A 211 -5.34 -12.12 3.53
N GLY A 212 -4.31 -12.96 3.52
CA GLY A 212 -2.92 -12.56 3.66
C GLY A 212 -2.18 -12.35 2.35
N LEU A 213 -2.84 -12.57 1.22
CA LEU A 213 -2.26 -12.30 -0.09
C LEU A 213 -2.07 -10.79 -0.29
N GLU A 214 -0.89 -10.41 -0.75
CA GLU A 214 -0.58 -9.02 -1.07
C GLU A 214 -1.15 -8.61 -2.41
N GLU A 215 -1.26 -9.53 -3.36
CA GLU A 215 -1.80 -9.25 -4.67
C GLU A 215 -3.30 -8.98 -4.62
N ASP A 216 -3.72 -8.08 -5.50
CA ASP A 216 -5.13 -7.83 -5.77
C ASP A 216 -5.59 -8.89 -6.79
N ILE A 217 -6.54 -9.75 -6.41
CA ILE A 217 -7.02 -10.83 -7.27
C ILE A 217 -8.25 -10.37 -8.06
N PRO A 218 -8.20 -10.24 -9.39
CA PRO A 218 -9.41 -9.98 -10.16
C PRO A 218 -10.34 -11.19 -10.12
N VAL A 219 -11.63 -10.95 -9.88
CA VAL A 219 -12.70 -11.95 -9.94
C VAL A 219 -13.63 -11.55 -11.07
N ASP A 220 -13.83 -12.45 -12.04
CA ASP A 220 -14.71 -12.27 -13.20
C ASP A 220 -15.61 -13.50 -13.38
N GLU A 221 -16.54 -13.69 -12.44
CA GLU A 221 -17.61 -14.69 -12.54
C GLU A 221 -18.92 -14.01 -12.94
N GLU A 222 -19.86 -14.76 -13.53
CA GLU A 222 -21.11 -14.21 -14.08
C GLU A 222 -21.90 -13.39 -13.05
N ASP A 223 -21.95 -13.89 -11.80
CA ASP A 223 -22.68 -13.29 -10.69
C ASP A 223 -21.82 -12.38 -9.80
N MET A 224 -20.49 -12.41 -9.96
CA MET A 224 -19.55 -11.66 -9.12
C MET A 224 -18.36 -11.15 -9.92
N ARG A 225 -18.30 -9.83 -10.09
CA ARG A 225 -17.17 -9.12 -10.69
C ARG A 225 -16.56 -8.15 -9.71
N GLY A 226 -15.24 -8.22 -9.53
CA GLY A 226 -14.56 -7.33 -8.61
C GLY A 226 -13.08 -7.61 -8.48
N THR A 227 -12.52 -7.13 -7.38
CA THR A 227 -11.15 -7.41 -6.99
C THR A 227 -11.14 -7.82 -5.53
N VAL A 228 -10.59 -8.98 -5.22
CA VAL A 228 -10.35 -9.38 -3.83
C VAL A 228 -9.11 -8.66 -3.34
N LYS A 229 -9.28 -7.82 -2.32
CA LYS A 229 -8.19 -7.11 -1.64
C LYS A 229 -8.20 -7.45 -0.17
N GLY A 230 -7.11 -8.08 0.29
CA GLY A 230 -6.97 -8.49 1.70
C GLY A 230 -8.13 -9.34 2.19
N GLY A 231 -8.58 -10.31 1.38
CA GLY A 231 -9.69 -11.21 1.71
C GLY A 231 -11.09 -10.66 1.48
N VAL A 232 -11.25 -9.40 1.06
CA VAL A 232 -12.56 -8.78 0.84
C VAL A 232 -12.79 -8.58 -0.65
N LEU A 233 -13.90 -9.09 -1.19
CA LEU A 233 -14.33 -8.79 -2.55
C LEU A 233 -14.81 -7.33 -2.61
N GLU A 234 -14.09 -6.51 -3.36
CA GLU A 234 -14.53 -5.19 -3.77
C GLU A 234 -15.24 -5.32 -5.12
N PRO A 235 -16.59 -5.28 -5.17
CA PRO A 235 -17.30 -5.41 -6.43
C PRO A 235 -16.97 -4.21 -7.32
N PHE A 236 -16.83 -4.46 -8.63
CA PHE A 236 -16.77 -3.36 -9.58
C PHE A 236 -18.09 -2.58 -9.50
N LYS A 237 -18.01 -1.27 -9.26
CA LYS A 237 -19.16 -0.38 -9.47
C LYS A 237 -19.35 -0.22 -10.97
N GLU A 238 -20.01 -1.21 -11.58
CA GLU A 238 -20.41 -1.13 -12.98
C GLU A 238 -21.38 0.05 -13.13
N THR A 239 -21.02 1.06 -13.91
CA THR A 239 -21.96 2.14 -14.22
C THR A 239 -23.07 1.61 -15.11
N ALA A 240 -24.25 2.24 -15.09
CA ALA A 240 -25.37 1.84 -15.94
C ALA A 240 -24.99 1.82 -17.44
N GLU A 241 -24.03 2.65 -17.84
CA GLU A 241 -23.49 2.72 -19.20
C GLU A 241 -22.55 1.55 -19.51
N GLN A 242 -21.66 1.17 -18.58
CA GLN A 242 -20.80 -0.01 -18.74
C GLN A 242 -21.61 -1.30 -18.81
N LYS A 243 -22.68 -1.39 -18.00
CA LYS A 243 -23.62 -2.51 -18.05
C LYS A 243 -24.32 -2.63 -19.42
N LYS A 244 -24.79 -1.49 -19.97
CA LYS A 244 -25.39 -1.46 -21.32
C LYS A 244 -24.42 -1.88 -22.42
N ILE A 245 -23.18 -1.40 -22.38
CA ILE A 245 -22.15 -1.77 -23.37
C ILE A 245 -21.86 -3.28 -23.29
N ARG A 246 -21.80 -3.84 -22.08
CA ARG A 246 -21.62 -5.28 -21.88
C ARG A 246 -22.79 -6.10 -22.44
N GLU A 247 -24.03 -5.73 -22.14
CA GLU A 247 -25.22 -6.39 -22.67
C GLU A 247 -25.22 -6.43 -24.20
N ILE A 248 -24.75 -5.37 -24.85
CA ILE A 248 -24.60 -5.29 -26.31
C ILE A 248 -23.49 -6.21 -26.84
N ILE A 249 -22.35 -6.31 -26.13
CA ILE A 249 -21.19 -7.09 -26.58
C ILE A 249 -21.36 -8.60 -26.32
N PHE A 250 -21.93 -8.97 -25.18
CA PHE A 250 -22.05 -10.36 -24.73
C PHE A 250 -23.43 -10.98 -24.93
N GLY A 251 -24.48 -10.16 -25.13
CA GLY A 251 -25.82 -10.65 -25.48
C GLY A 251 -25.90 -11.35 -26.84
N THR A 252 -24.83 -11.27 -27.65
CA THR A 252 -24.76 -11.88 -28.99
C THR A 252 -24.06 -13.25 -29.01
N LYS A 253 -23.49 -13.72 -27.89
CA LYS A 253 -22.80 -15.02 -27.82
C LYS A 253 -23.28 -15.85 -26.64
N GLY A 254 -24.43 -16.48 -26.81
CA GLY A 254 -24.95 -17.48 -25.88
C GLY A 254 -26.43 -17.77 -26.11
N SER A 255 -26.76 -18.49 -27.18
CA SER A 255 -28.06 -19.17 -27.28
C SER A 255 -27.91 -20.47 -28.08
N GLU A 256 -27.39 -21.50 -27.41
CA GLU A 256 -28.03 -22.80 -27.52
C GLU A 256 -28.71 -23.03 -26.17
N GLU A 257 -30.04 -23.16 -26.24
CA GLU A 257 -30.96 -23.57 -25.18
C GLU A 257 -31.20 -22.61 -24.01
N SER A 258 -32.12 -21.66 -24.18
CA SER A 258 -33.33 -21.60 -23.33
C SER A 258 -34.30 -20.52 -23.84
N ASP A 259 -35.55 -20.91 -23.92
CA ASP A 259 -36.66 -20.15 -24.45
C ASP A 259 -36.93 -18.82 -23.72
N SER A 260 -37.36 -17.83 -24.52
CA SER A 260 -38.22 -16.70 -24.16
C SER A 260 -37.64 -15.48 -23.44
N TYR A 261 -36.81 -14.67 -24.12
CA TYR A 261 -36.79 -13.22 -23.85
C TYR A 261 -36.62 -12.38 -25.13
N ILE A 262 -37.32 -11.24 -25.13
CA ILE A 262 -37.62 -10.35 -26.25
C ILE A 262 -36.34 -9.75 -26.84
N GLY A 263 -35.95 -10.20 -28.04
CA GLY A 263 -34.85 -9.63 -28.81
C GLY A 263 -35.26 -8.30 -29.45
N ASN A 264 -34.80 -7.19 -28.88
CA ASN A 264 -34.78 -5.92 -29.59
C ASN A 264 -33.55 -5.93 -30.52
N SER A 265 -33.73 -6.33 -31.78
CA SER A 265 -32.75 -6.02 -32.82
C SER A 265 -32.77 -4.52 -33.07
N TYR A 266 -31.70 -3.81 -32.70
CA TYR A 266 -31.57 -2.40 -33.04
C TYR A 266 -31.52 -2.26 -34.57
N SER A 267 -32.35 -1.36 -35.10
CA SER A 267 -32.31 -0.99 -36.51
C SER A 267 -31.04 -0.20 -36.83
N LEU A 268 -30.61 -0.23 -38.08
CA LEU A 268 -29.43 0.51 -38.55
C LEU A 268 -29.54 2.02 -38.25
N ASP A 269 -30.74 2.58 -38.29
CA ASP A 269 -31.02 3.97 -37.94
C ASP A 269 -30.78 4.28 -36.46
N GLU A 270 -31.07 3.33 -35.57
CA GLU A 270 -30.83 3.49 -34.14
C GLU A 270 -29.33 3.46 -33.81
N LEU A 271 -28.57 2.60 -34.50
CA LEU A 271 -27.11 2.55 -34.36
C LEU A 271 -26.44 3.83 -34.88
N GLN A 272 -26.90 4.37 -36.01
CA GLN A 272 -26.41 5.64 -36.53
C GLN A 272 -26.72 6.80 -35.59
N LYS A 273 -27.93 6.83 -35.03
CA LYS A 273 -28.33 7.84 -34.04
C LYS A 273 -27.48 7.72 -32.77
N LEU A 274 -27.15 6.51 -32.34
CA LEU A 274 -26.31 6.27 -31.17
C LEU A 274 -24.86 6.70 -31.42
N ALA A 275 -24.28 6.39 -32.58
CA ALA A 275 -22.93 6.83 -32.95
C ALA A 275 -22.77 8.36 -32.94
N SER A 276 -23.84 9.09 -33.31
CA SER A 276 -23.84 10.56 -33.32
C SER A 276 -23.77 11.20 -31.93
N GLN A 277 -24.03 10.44 -30.86
CA GLN A 277 -23.95 10.92 -29.48
C GLN A 277 -22.52 10.97 -28.94
N TYR A 278 -21.55 10.37 -29.64
CA TYR A 278 -20.16 10.27 -29.19
C TYR A 278 -19.21 11.15 -30.03
N PRO A 279 -18.19 11.77 -29.40
CA PRO A 279 -17.16 12.54 -30.11
C PRO A 279 -16.45 11.71 -31.19
N ALA A 280 -16.11 12.36 -32.30
CA ALA A 280 -15.35 11.71 -33.37
C ALA A 280 -14.01 11.17 -32.84
N GLY A 281 -13.72 9.89 -33.10
CA GLY A 281 -12.47 9.22 -32.70
C GLY A 281 -12.48 8.55 -31.32
N SER A 282 -13.57 8.67 -30.55
CA SER A 282 -13.72 7.94 -29.28
C SER A 282 -13.79 6.43 -29.49
N LEU A 283 -13.40 5.66 -28.48
CA LEU A 283 -13.42 4.19 -28.54
C LEU A 283 -14.86 3.66 -28.68
N GLU A 284 -15.81 4.31 -28.01
CA GLU A 284 -17.24 4.00 -28.03
C GLU A 284 -17.82 4.20 -29.42
N ARG A 285 -17.49 5.32 -30.08
CA ARG A 285 -17.93 5.59 -31.44
C ARG A 285 -17.37 4.58 -32.44
N LYS A 286 -16.10 4.20 -32.31
CA LYS A 286 -15.46 3.20 -33.17
C LYS A 286 -16.12 1.83 -33.05
N ALA A 287 -16.47 1.42 -31.82
CA ALA A 287 -17.16 0.16 -31.59
C ALA A 287 -18.54 0.12 -32.25
N ILE A 288 -19.31 1.21 -32.18
CA ILE A 288 -20.63 1.32 -32.83
C ILE A 288 -20.50 1.37 -34.35
N GLU A 289 -19.54 2.12 -34.88
CA GLU A 289 -19.28 2.22 -36.33
C GLU A 289 -18.83 0.86 -36.93
N GLU A 290 -18.13 0.03 -36.16
CA GLU A 290 -17.76 -1.32 -36.57
C GLU A 290 -18.98 -2.24 -36.72
N GLU A 291 -19.95 -2.17 -35.81
CA GLU A 291 -21.20 -2.94 -35.93
C GLU A 291 -22.12 -2.43 -37.04
N ILE A 292 -22.19 -1.12 -37.27
CA ILE A 292 -22.86 -0.55 -38.47
C ILE A 292 -22.23 -1.13 -39.75
N SER A 293 -20.90 -1.19 -39.79
CA SER A 293 -20.16 -1.71 -40.95
C SER A 293 -20.43 -3.20 -41.18
N LYS A 294 -20.54 -4.01 -40.13
CA LYS A 294 -20.88 -5.44 -40.23
C LYS A 294 -22.29 -5.66 -40.77
N ILE A 295 -23.27 -4.86 -40.31
CA ILE A 295 -24.66 -4.94 -40.80
C ILE A 295 -24.73 -4.53 -42.28
N GLN A 296 -24.05 -3.45 -42.66
CA GLN A 296 -24.00 -2.99 -44.05
C GLN A 296 -23.27 -3.98 -44.98
N ALA A 297 -22.23 -4.64 -44.48
CA ALA A 297 -21.50 -5.67 -45.22
C ALA A 297 -22.34 -6.96 -45.39
N GLY A 298 -23.15 -7.32 -44.39
CA GLY A 298 -24.05 -8.47 -44.45
C GLY A 298 -25.21 -8.34 -45.44
N ASP A 299 -25.66 -7.11 -45.73
CA ASP A 299 -26.72 -6.86 -46.73
C ASP A 299 -26.22 -6.88 -48.19
N GLY A 300 -24.90 -6.93 -48.40
CA GLY A 300 -24.27 -6.97 -49.72
C GLY A 300 -24.31 -8.34 -50.42
N ASP A 301 -24.53 -9.43 -49.68
CA ASP A 301 -24.38 -10.81 -50.21
C ASP A 301 -25.69 -11.40 -50.78
N LYS A 302 -26.75 -10.57 -50.94
CA LYS A 302 -28.03 -10.96 -51.56
C LYS A 302 -28.26 -10.44 -52.99
N LYS A 303 -27.24 -9.92 -53.68
CA LYS A 303 -27.35 -9.51 -55.10
C LYS A 303 -26.17 -9.95 -55.97
N ILE A 304 -26.03 -11.26 -56.18
CA ILE A 304 -25.52 -11.81 -57.45
C ILE A 304 -26.37 -13.03 -57.80
N ARG A 305 -27.31 -12.83 -58.75
CA ARG A 305 -27.82 -13.87 -59.65
C ARG A 305 -27.11 -13.66 -60.98
#